data_AF-A0A1H8PWU4-F1
#
_entry.id   AF-A0A1H8PWU4-F1
#
_cell.length_a   1.000
_cell.length_b   1.000
_cell.length_c   1.000
_cell.angle_alpha   90.00
_cell.angle_beta   90.00
_cell.angle_gamma   90.00
#
_symmetry.space_group_name_H-M   'P 1'
#
loop_
_entity.id
_entity.type
_entity.pdbx_description
1 polymer ?
#
loop_
_entity_poly.entity_id
_entity_poly.type
_entity_poly.pdbx_seq_one_letter_code
_entity_poly.pdbx_strand_id
1 'polypeptide(L)'
;MADRPETDRPGPHLPKLDDGRGSEPIPRAGRRHRVIQQGRIVLGPDRLVTCEIADLSAAGARLRVPARFALPETFPLVIAAHELRTVEVRLRWRRGDFAGVTFEGAGAYIG
;
A
#
# COMPACT_ATOMS: atom_id res chain seq x y z
N MET A 1 41.89 -48.91 43.17
CA MET A 1 41.41 -47.55 43.45
C MET A 1 42.24 -46.59 42.62
N ALA A 2 41.68 -46.08 41.52
CA ALA A 2 42.34 -45.13 40.63
C ALA A 2 41.26 -44.27 39.96
N ASP A 3 41.26 -42.99 40.32
CA ASP A 3 41.23 -41.80 39.45
C ASP A 3 40.50 -41.88 38.09
N ARG A 4 39.39 -41.15 38.01
CA ARG A 4 39.08 -40.05 37.07
C ARG A 4 37.74 -40.12 36.32
N PRO A 5 37.15 -38.93 36.09
CA PRO A 5 35.71 -38.75 36.04
C PRO A 5 35.17 -38.73 34.61
N GLU A 6 33.88 -39.02 34.58
CA GLU A 6 32.91 -38.96 33.50
C GLU A 6 33.23 -37.93 32.41
N THR A 7 33.55 -38.47 31.24
CA THR A 7 33.67 -37.75 29.98
C THR A 7 32.32 -37.25 29.52
N ASP A 8 32.26 -35.92 29.37
CA ASP A 8 31.63 -35.20 28.27
C ASP A 8 30.16 -35.49 27.97
N ARG A 9 29.28 -34.54 28.32
CA ARG A 9 28.37 -33.94 27.33
C ARG A 9 27.69 -32.66 27.85
N PRO A 10 27.31 -31.76 26.92
CA PRO A 10 27.29 -30.32 27.12
C PRO A 10 26.05 -29.78 27.84
N GLY A 11 26.24 -28.63 28.50
CA GLY A 11 25.25 -27.90 29.27
C GLY A 11 24.02 -27.43 28.49
N PRO A 12 23.01 -26.90 29.23
CA PRO A 12 21.69 -26.64 28.70
C PRO A 12 21.75 -25.64 27.54
N HIS A 13 21.14 -26.03 26.42
CA HIS A 13 20.88 -25.18 25.27
C HIS A 13 19.92 -24.08 25.70
N LEU A 14 20.47 -22.97 26.19
CA LEU A 14 19.78 -21.70 26.28
C LEU A 14 19.36 -21.31 24.85
N PRO A 15 18.06 -21.18 24.55
CA PRO A 15 17.68 -20.47 23.35
C PRO A 15 18.18 -19.03 23.51
N LYS A 16 18.96 -18.58 22.53
CA LYS A 16 19.40 -17.20 22.43
C LYS A 16 18.15 -16.34 22.36
N LEU A 17 18.00 -15.42 23.31
CA LEU A 17 17.04 -14.33 23.19
C LEU A 17 17.59 -13.40 22.10
N ASP A 18 17.03 -13.50 20.90
CA ASP A 18 17.19 -12.48 19.88
C ASP A 18 16.39 -11.23 20.27
N ASP A 19 17.13 -10.20 20.71
CA ASP A 19 16.70 -8.81 20.79
C ASP A 19 16.42 -8.26 19.37
N GLY A 20 15.29 -8.66 18.81
CA GLY A 20 14.83 -8.29 17.47
C GLY A 20 13.63 -7.35 17.52
N ARG A 21 13.83 -6.12 17.99
CA ARG A 21 12.93 -4.99 17.71
C ARG A 21 12.86 -4.80 16.19
N GLY A 22 11.91 -5.42 15.54
CA GLY A 22 11.62 -5.26 14.12
C GLY A 22 10.12 -5.39 13.93
N SER A 23 9.46 -4.27 13.64
CA SER A 23 8.04 -4.18 13.35
C SER A 23 7.58 -5.34 12.49
N GLU A 24 6.76 -6.21 13.07
CA GLU A 24 6.00 -7.19 12.33
C GLU A 24 5.22 -6.41 11.26
N PRO A 25 5.48 -6.62 9.96
CA PRO A 25 4.77 -5.87 8.93
C PRO A 25 3.31 -6.30 9.03
N ILE A 26 2.49 -5.43 9.62
CA ILE A 26 1.03 -5.55 9.71
C ILE A 26 0.57 -6.19 8.39
N PRO A 27 -0.05 -7.39 8.42
CA PRO A 27 -0.54 -8.01 7.22
C PRO A 27 -1.49 -7.02 6.55
N ARG A 28 -1.06 -6.38 5.46
CA ARG A 28 -1.87 -5.44 4.68
C ARG A 28 -2.90 -6.19 3.84
N ALA A 29 -3.57 -7.16 4.44
CA ALA A 29 -4.74 -7.82 3.91
C ALA A 29 -5.97 -6.92 4.17
N GLY A 30 -5.87 -5.65 3.76
CA GLY A 30 -7.07 -4.86 3.52
C GLY A 30 -7.82 -5.57 2.41
N ARG A 31 -9.07 -5.98 2.69
CA ARG A 31 -10.01 -6.56 1.72
C ARG A 31 -9.86 -5.86 0.38
N ARG A 32 -9.17 -6.51 -0.58
CA ARG A 32 -9.09 -6.01 -1.95
C ARG A 32 -10.45 -6.26 -2.58
N HIS A 33 -11.38 -5.33 -2.38
CA HIS A 33 -12.59 -5.29 -3.16
C HIS A 33 -12.15 -5.00 -4.60
N ARG A 34 -12.10 -6.05 -5.44
CA ARG A 34 -11.88 -5.93 -6.89
C ARG A 34 -13.13 -5.29 -7.50
N VAL A 35 -13.37 -4.02 -7.18
CA VAL A 35 -14.41 -3.22 -7.81
C VAL A 35 -13.73 -2.46 -8.93
N ILE A 36 -14.21 -2.62 -10.16
CA ILE A 36 -13.87 -1.69 -11.23
C ILE A 36 -14.65 -0.42 -10.91
N GLN A 37 -14.09 0.39 -10.01
CA GLN A 37 -14.73 1.62 -9.59
C GLN A 37 -14.35 2.72 -10.58
N GLN A 38 -15.35 3.43 -11.10
CA GLN A 38 -15.07 4.59 -11.94
C GLN A 38 -14.48 5.69 -11.06
N GLY A 39 -13.37 6.26 -11.51
CA GLY A 39 -12.71 7.40 -10.90
C GLY A 39 -12.69 8.58 -11.85
N ARG A 40 -12.64 9.79 -11.32
CA ARG A 40 -12.40 11.01 -12.10
C ARG A 40 -11.19 11.73 -11.53
N ILE A 41 -10.25 12.05 -12.39
CA ILE A 41 -9.06 12.82 -12.04
C ILE A 41 -9.34 14.27 -12.41
N VAL A 42 -9.17 15.18 -11.44
CA VAL A 42 -9.29 16.62 -11.67
C VAL A 42 -7.92 17.16 -12.06
N LEU A 43 -7.74 17.53 -13.32
CA LEU A 43 -6.47 18.04 -13.86
C LEU A 43 -6.40 19.57 -13.88
N GLY A 44 -7.53 20.24 -13.67
CA GLY A 44 -7.70 21.70 -13.75
C GLY A 44 -9.18 22.08 -13.56
N PRO A 45 -9.53 23.37 -13.62
CA PRO A 45 -10.88 23.86 -13.31
C PRO A 45 -11.99 23.25 -14.18
N ASP A 46 -11.69 22.99 -15.46
CA ASP A 46 -12.65 22.38 -16.41
C ASP A 46 -12.16 21.05 -17.02
N ARG A 47 -11.05 20.50 -16.50
CA ARG A 47 -10.44 19.29 -17.07
C ARG A 47 -10.60 18.10 -16.14
N LEU A 48 -11.61 17.28 -16.44
CA LEU A 48 -11.87 16.02 -15.77
C LEU A 48 -11.49 14.86 -16.69
N VAL A 49 -10.71 13.91 -16.17
CA VAL A 49 -10.32 12.70 -16.88
C VAL A 49 -10.96 11.49 -16.21
N THR A 50 -11.73 10.71 -16.97
CA THR A 50 -12.24 9.44 -16.48
C THR A 50 -11.09 8.42 -16.39
N CYS A 51 -11.05 7.71 -15.27
CA CYS A 51 -10.10 6.64 -15.02
C CYS A 51 -10.82 5.48 -14.34
N GLU A 52 -10.26 4.28 -14.44
CA GLU A 52 -10.77 3.13 -13.69
C GLU A 52 -9.84 2.86 -12.52
N ILE A 53 -10.39 2.64 -11.33
CA ILE A 53 -9.61 2.27 -10.16
C ILE A 53 -9.44 0.75 -10.21
N ALA A 54 -8.25 0.32 -10.60
CA ALA A 54 -7.92 -1.09 -10.80
C ALA A 54 -7.49 -1.81 -9.51
N ASP A 55 -7.03 -1.07 -8.51
CA ASP A 55 -6.72 -1.55 -7.15
C ASP A 55 -6.86 -0.37 -6.18
N LEU A 56 -7.48 -0.58 -5.03
CA LEU A 56 -7.70 0.45 -4.02
C LEU A 56 -7.28 -0.11 -2.66
N SER A 57 -6.54 0.68 -1.90
CA SER A 57 -6.06 0.34 -0.55
C SER A 57 -6.19 1.55 0.37
N ALA A 58 -6.04 1.40 1.67
CA ALA A 58 -6.12 2.52 2.60
C ALA A 58 -5.05 3.61 2.36
N ALA A 59 -3.90 3.24 1.78
CA ALA A 59 -2.75 4.13 1.57
C ALA A 59 -2.63 4.63 0.12
N GLY A 60 -3.32 4.04 -0.85
CA GLY A 60 -3.20 4.43 -2.25
C GLY A 60 -4.08 3.63 -3.19
N ALA A 61 -3.98 3.97 -4.48
CA ALA A 61 -4.74 3.34 -5.54
C ALA A 61 -3.89 3.11 -6.79
N ARG A 62 -4.24 2.08 -7.55
CA ARG A 62 -3.79 1.90 -8.92
C ARG A 62 -4.91 2.35 -9.85
N LEU A 63 -4.65 3.38 -10.63
CA LEU A 63 -5.53 3.93 -11.63
C LEU A 63 -5.17 3.37 -13.00
N ARG A 64 -6.17 3.04 -13.79
CA ARG A 64 -6.06 2.83 -15.23
C ARG A 64 -6.56 4.10 -15.90
N VAL A 65 -5.64 4.82 -16.50
CA VAL A 65 -5.87 6.09 -17.17
C VAL A 65 -5.05 6.10 -18.45
N PRO A 66 -5.65 6.43 -19.60
CA PRO A 66 -4.95 6.34 -20.86
C PRO A 66 -3.63 7.12 -20.88
N ALA A 67 -2.59 6.51 -21.47
CA ALA A 67 -1.23 7.03 -21.51
C ALA A 67 -1.14 8.47 -22.03
N ARG A 68 -2.06 8.87 -22.91
CA ARG A 68 -2.21 10.23 -23.50
C ARG A 68 -2.46 11.36 -22.50
N PHE A 69 -2.94 11.05 -21.29
CA PHE A 69 -3.20 12.07 -20.27
C PHE A 69 -1.98 12.25 -19.36
N ALA A 70 -1.30 13.38 -19.47
CA ALA A 70 -0.28 13.77 -18.50
C ALA A 70 -0.95 13.98 -17.14
N LEU A 71 -0.48 13.28 -16.10
CA LEU A 71 -0.93 13.50 -14.74
C LEU A 71 0.09 14.37 -14.02
N PRO A 72 -0.34 15.38 -13.25
CA PRO A 72 0.57 16.13 -12.38
C PRO A 72 1.07 15.24 -11.23
N GLU A 73 2.06 15.74 -10.49
CA GLU A 73 2.60 15.01 -9.35
C GLU A 73 1.57 14.82 -8.23
N THR A 74 0.73 15.83 -7.97
CA THR A 74 -0.37 15.76 -7.01
C THR A 74 -1.65 16.25 -7.68
N PHE A 75 -2.77 15.57 -7.42
CA PHE A 75 -4.08 15.94 -7.95
C PHE A 75 -5.23 15.40 -7.09
N PRO A 76 -6.42 16.01 -7.17
CA PRO A 76 -7.64 15.43 -6.62
C PRO A 76 -8.10 14.23 -7.47
N LEU A 77 -8.27 13.10 -6.82
CA LEU A 77 -8.95 11.92 -7.35
C LEU A 77 -10.35 11.81 -6.75
N VAL A 78 -11.36 11.83 -7.60
CA VAL A 78 -12.74 11.53 -7.24
C VAL A 78 -12.97 10.03 -7.42
N ILE A 79 -13.28 9.34 -6.33
CA ILE A 79 -13.59 7.91 -6.31
C ILE A 79 -15.12 7.79 -6.32
N ALA A 80 -15.71 7.29 -7.41
CA ALA A 80 -17.16 7.06 -7.50
C ALA A 80 -17.51 5.65 -7.00
N ALA A 81 -17.36 5.45 -5.69
CA ALA A 81 -17.74 4.21 -4.99
C ALA A 81 -19.21 4.26 -4.54
N HIS A 82 -19.50 3.89 -3.29
CA HIS A 82 -20.83 4.05 -2.72
C HIS A 82 -21.17 5.55 -2.53
N GLU A 83 -20.16 6.35 -2.20
CA GLU A 83 -20.24 7.81 -2.10
C GLU A 83 -19.15 8.42 -3.00
N LEU A 84 -19.46 9.55 -3.65
CA LEU A 84 -18.44 10.33 -4.34
C LEU A 84 -17.53 10.98 -3.31
N ARG A 85 -16.28 10.51 -3.24
CA ARG A 85 -15.25 11.08 -2.36
C ARG A 85 -14.11 11.64 -3.19
N THR A 86 -13.75 12.90 -2.93
CA THR A 86 -12.57 13.54 -3.51
C THR A 86 -11.43 13.43 -2.52
N VAL A 87 -10.33 12.81 -2.94
CA VAL A 87 -9.12 12.61 -2.14
C VAL A 87 -7.93 13.18 -2.89
N GLU A 88 -7.10 13.96 -2.20
CA GLU A 88 -5.81 14.39 -2.75
C GLU A 88 -4.89 13.17 -2.86
N VAL A 89 -4.28 13.01 -4.04
CA VAL A 89 -3.36 11.91 -4.32
C VAL A 89 -2.09 12.38 -4.96
N ARG A 90 -0.99 11.70 -4.66
CA ARG A 90 0.30 11.89 -5.30
C ARG A 90 0.64 10.75 -6.22
N LEU A 91 1.00 11.06 -7.46
CA LEU A 91 1.53 10.13 -8.43
C LEU A 91 2.89 9.58 -7.96
N ARG A 92 2.98 8.28 -7.79
CA ARG A 92 4.23 7.58 -7.41
C ARG A 92 4.93 6.97 -8.60
N TRP A 93 4.16 6.44 -9.54
CA TRP A 93 4.69 5.81 -10.74
C TRP A 93 3.64 5.81 -11.84
N ARG A 94 4.11 5.75 -13.09
CA ARG A 94 3.25 5.57 -14.27
C ARG A 94 3.91 4.59 -15.23
N ARG A 95 3.12 3.66 -15.74
CA ARG A 95 3.51 2.60 -16.68
C ARG A 95 2.41 2.45 -17.73
N GLY A 96 2.59 3.07 -18.90
CA GLY A 96 1.60 3.05 -19.97
C GLY A 96 0.26 3.63 -19.51
N ASP A 97 -0.79 2.80 -19.58
CA ASP A 97 -2.15 3.16 -19.15
C ASP A 97 -2.40 2.98 -17.65
N PHE A 98 -1.38 2.60 -16.87
CA PHE A 98 -1.50 2.44 -15.42
C PHE A 98 -0.69 3.49 -14.67
N ALA A 99 -1.30 4.04 -13.62
CA ALA A 99 -0.67 4.99 -12.71
C ALA A 99 -0.91 4.54 -11.27
N GLY A 100 0.16 4.50 -10.47
CA GLY A 100 0.07 4.27 -9.04
C GLY A 100 0.07 5.60 -8.30
N VAL A 101 -0.89 5.78 -7.42
CA VAL A 101 -1.04 6.98 -6.61
C VAL A 101 -1.11 6.63 -5.12
N THR A 102 -0.64 7.54 -4.28
CA THR A 102 -0.72 7.47 -2.82
C THR A 102 -1.69 8.55 -2.33
N PHE A 103 -2.52 8.23 -1.34
CA PHE A 103 -3.43 9.21 -0.75
C PHE A 103 -2.64 10.17 0.15
N GLU A 104 -2.74 11.47 -0.14
CA GLU A 104 -2.13 12.55 0.64
C GLU A 104 -3.26 13.28 1.36
N GLY A 105 -3.61 12.85 2.57
CA GLY A 105 -4.69 13.46 3.33
C GLY A 105 -4.94 12.78 4.67
N ALA A 106 -5.38 13.57 5.67
CA ALA A 106 -5.60 13.14 7.05
C ALA A 106 -6.74 12.11 7.24
N GLY A 107 -7.42 11.72 6.16
CA GLY A 107 -8.29 10.56 6.13
C GLY A 107 -7.67 9.51 5.22
N ALA A 108 -6.90 8.58 5.79
CA ALA A 108 -6.67 7.30 5.12
C ALA A 108 -8.02 6.80 4.58
N TYR A 109 -8.06 6.25 3.36
CA TYR A 109 -9.32 5.75 2.81
C TYR A 109 -9.79 4.55 3.65
N ILE A 110 -10.61 4.83 4.67
CA ILE A 110 -11.32 3.84 5.48
C ILE A 110 -12.65 3.61 4.76
N GLY A 111 -12.59 2.69 3.78
CA GLY A 111 -13.76 2.09 3.16
C GLY A 111 -14.24 0.89 3.96
#